data_AF-A0A419FWP7-F1
#
_entry.id   AF-A0A419FWP7-F1
#
_cell.length_a   1.000
_cell.length_b   1.000
_cell.length_c   1.000
_cell.angle_alpha   90.00
_cell.angle_beta   90.00
_cell.angle_gamma   90.00
#
_symmetry.space_group_name_H-M   'P 1'
#
loop_
_entity.id
_entity.type
_entity.pdbx_description
1 polymer ?
#
loop_
_entity_poly.entity_id
_entity_poly.type
_entity_poly.pdbx_seq_one_letter_code
_entity_poly.pdbx_strand_id
1 'polypeptide(L)'
;MAKFTVFLIILFLLVVGLLAFFNKDTVDLTIWHGVTYEVPVIGLILISTAVGIFAMFIVFSVRDARRFFGNWQFTRRQKKEIKIQESYARGLDAFFACRYEEARDLFKRVIAEDPSHENALLRLGDIAFVEEDFMGARDFYTKAKEIKPRSVEVLLSLEKVSEAQQKRQDALKYLDAVLDIEDENPEILQKKRDIYEKDRKWEDILDVQHKILKCDLSPEEEQQENKKLLGYKYELACHYLETNNTEKAVKTLRQIIKIDRDFESAYIALAEAYLKDGNTDEAQEVLMKGYEATSSLVLLVRLEDFFITMGEPGTIIEIYQKAIQNDQKDFRLQFFLAKLYYRLEMIDYAYETINAIDVSAFDFPDFHILLGNIHQRRSQHEKASDEFRKALKSDKYLLIPFCCSDCGYNSKDWSGRCPSCKRWNTLVLNTHEACKTKKRQSSS
;
A
#
# COMPACT_ATOMS: atom_id res chain seq x y z
N MET A 1 -65.14 -9.05 33.23
CA MET A 1 -64.79 -8.12 34.33
C MET A 1 -65.94 -7.21 34.74
N ALA A 2 -66.67 -6.56 33.82
CA ALA A 2 -67.75 -5.61 34.16
C ALA A 2 -68.89 -6.18 35.04
N LYS A 3 -69.35 -7.42 34.83
CA LYS A 3 -70.41 -8.03 35.67
C LYS A 3 -69.96 -8.28 37.12
N PHE A 4 -68.69 -8.62 37.32
CA PHE A 4 -68.10 -8.90 38.63
C PHE A 4 -67.85 -7.61 39.43
N THR A 5 -67.40 -6.54 38.77
CA THR A 5 -67.25 -5.22 39.40
C THR A 5 -68.60 -4.63 39.80
N VAL A 6 -69.65 -4.81 38.99
CA VAL A 6 -71.02 -4.39 39.34
C VAL A 6 -71.53 -5.15 40.57
N PHE A 7 -71.30 -6.47 40.65
CA PHE A 7 -71.65 -7.27 41.83
C PHE A 7 -70.94 -6.78 43.10
N LEU A 8 -69.63 -6.49 43.04
CA LEU A 8 -68.86 -5.96 44.17
C LEU A 8 -69.34 -4.58 44.63
N ILE A 9 -69.73 -3.71 43.68
CA ILE A 9 -70.30 -2.38 44.01
C ILE A 9 -71.65 -2.54 44.72
N ILE A 10 -72.53 -3.43 44.23
CA ILE A 10 -73.83 -3.70 44.87
C ILE A 10 -73.63 -4.25 46.28
N LEU A 11 -72.73 -5.22 46.46
CA LEU A 11 -72.40 -5.80 47.76
C LEU A 11 -71.83 -4.74 48.73
N PHE A 12 -70.91 -3.88 48.25
CA PHE A 12 -70.35 -2.78 49.03
C PHE A 12 -71.43 -1.79 49.48
N LEU A 13 -72.33 -1.37 48.57
CA LEU A 13 -73.45 -0.47 48.90
C LEU A 13 -74.41 -1.10 49.92
N LEU A 14 -74.66 -2.42 49.83
CA LEU A 14 -75.49 -3.15 50.78
C LEU A 14 -74.85 -3.19 52.18
N VAL A 15 -73.55 -3.46 52.25
CA VAL A 15 -72.79 -3.45 53.52
C VAL A 15 -72.76 -2.04 54.15
N VAL A 16 -72.53 -1.00 53.35
CA VAL A 16 -72.60 0.40 53.80
C VAL A 16 -74.00 0.75 54.31
N GLY A 17 -75.05 0.32 53.61
CA GLY A 17 -76.44 0.53 54.03
C GLY A 17 -76.79 -0.19 55.35
N LEU A 18 -76.31 -1.42 55.54
CA LEU A 18 -76.47 -2.14 56.80
C LEU A 18 -75.74 -1.45 57.96
N LEU A 19 -74.49 -1.02 57.74
CA LEU A 19 -73.74 -0.27 58.75
C LEU A 19 -74.47 1.03 59.11
N ALA A 20 -75.02 1.75 58.11
CA ALA A 20 -75.79 3.00 58.30
C ALA A 20 -77.05 2.84 59.12
N PHE A 21 -77.66 1.66 59.05
CA PHE A 21 -78.83 1.35 59.84
C PHE A 21 -78.49 1.07 61.31
N PHE A 22 -77.39 0.37 61.58
CA PHE A 22 -77.04 -0.10 62.93
C PHE A 22 -76.14 0.85 63.72
N ASN A 23 -75.38 1.73 63.06
CA ASN A 23 -74.45 2.65 63.72
C ASN A 23 -74.88 4.10 63.48
N LYS A 24 -75.60 4.67 64.46
CA LYS A 24 -76.12 6.05 64.44
C LYS A 24 -75.25 7.04 65.19
N ASP A 25 -74.09 6.60 65.68
CA ASP A 25 -73.21 7.44 66.47
C ASP A 25 -72.57 8.54 65.59
N THR A 26 -72.46 9.73 66.16
CA THR A 26 -71.83 10.89 65.54
C THR A 26 -70.47 11.16 66.17
N VAL A 27 -69.57 11.75 65.39
CA VAL A 27 -68.25 12.19 65.85
C VAL A 27 -68.14 13.67 65.57
N ASP A 28 -67.70 14.42 66.58
CA ASP A 28 -67.38 15.84 66.44
C ASP A 28 -66.07 16.00 65.68
N LEU A 29 -66.17 16.41 64.41
CA LEU A 29 -65.01 16.65 63.57
C LEU A 29 -64.65 18.13 63.63
N THR A 30 -63.57 18.48 64.35
CA THR A 30 -63.00 19.83 64.34
C THR A 30 -62.15 20.04 63.09
N ILE A 31 -62.59 20.89 62.17
CA ILE A 31 -61.83 21.28 60.98
C ILE A 31 -61.11 22.62 61.24
N TRP A 32 -60.10 22.92 60.42
CA TRP A 32 -59.29 24.15 60.46
C TRP A 32 -60.14 25.41 60.78
N HIS A 33 -59.70 26.18 61.80
CA HIS A 33 -60.33 27.36 62.40
C HIS A 33 -61.41 27.06 63.47
N GLY A 34 -61.42 25.87 64.05
CA GLY A 34 -62.20 25.57 65.26
C GLY A 34 -63.69 25.34 64.99
N VAL A 35 -64.07 25.14 63.74
CA VAL A 35 -65.45 24.80 63.36
C VAL A 35 -65.66 23.30 63.58
N THR A 36 -66.61 22.95 64.44
CA THR A 36 -67.02 21.57 64.74
C THR A 36 -68.23 21.17 63.90
N TYR A 37 -68.12 20.05 63.19
CA TYR A 37 -69.25 19.42 62.51
C TYR A 37 -69.57 18.07 63.14
N GLU A 38 -70.84 17.82 63.45
CA GLU A 38 -71.31 16.48 63.82
C GLU A 38 -71.44 15.63 62.56
N VAL A 39 -70.59 14.63 62.40
CA VAL A 39 -70.60 13.73 61.23
C VAL A 39 -70.87 12.30 61.69
N PRO A 40 -71.81 11.56 61.04
CA PRO A 40 -71.99 10.14 61.33
C PRO A 40 -70.69 9.36 61.07
N VAL A 41 -70.37 8.38 61.92
CA VAL A 41 -69.16 7.53 61.79
C VAL A 41 -69.01 6.95 60.37
N ILE A 42 -70.12 6.65 59.70
CA ILE A 42 -70.14 6.08 58.36
C ILE A 42 -69.82 7.10 57.28
N GLY A 43 -70.21 8.36 57.48
CA GLY A 43 -69.74 9.47 56.65
C GLY A 43 -68.22 9.56 56.69
N LEU A 44 -67.62 9.38 57.87
CA LEU A 44 -66.16 9.38 58.06
C LEU A 44 -65.48 8.17 57.38
N ILE A 45 -66.06 6.97 57.47
CA ILE A 45 -65.56 5.77 56.76
C ILE A 45 -65.64 5.96 55.23
N LEU A 46 -66.73 6.52 54.72
CA LEU A 46 -66.90 6.79 53.28
C LEU A 46 -65.92 7.87 52.79
N ILE A 47 -65.69 8.91 53.58
CA ILE A 47 -64.68 9.94 53.27
C ILE A 47 -63.28 9.31 53.26
N SER A 48 -62.92 8.49 54.24
CA SER A 48 -61.61 7.82 54.29
C SER A 48 -61.39 6.87 53.11
N THR A 49 -62.41 6.11 52.70
CA THR A 49 -62.31 5.22 51.53
C THR A 49 -62.24 6.02 50.23
N ALA A 50 -63.00 7.11 50.10
CA ALA A 50 -62.91 8.02 48.96
C ALA A 50 -61.51 8.66 48.84
N VAL A 51 -60.91 9.10 49.95
CA VAL A 51 -59.54 9.63 49.98
C VAL A 51 -58.53 8.56 49.55
N GLY A 52 -58.68 7.32 50.04
CA GLY A 52 -57.81 6.20 49.64
C GLY A 52 -57.92 5.85 48.15
N ILE A 53 -59.13 5.79 47.59
CA ILE A 53 -59.38 5.58 46.16
C ILE A 53 -58.79 6.72 45.33
N PHE A 54 -58.96 7.96 45.78
CA PHE A 54 -58.42 9.14 45.10
C PHE A 54 -56.89 9.15 45.12
N ALA A 55 -56.26 8.82 46.25
CA ALA A 55 -54.81 8.67 46.35
C ALA A 55 -54.28 7.56 45.43
N MET A 56 -54.97 6.41 45.39
CA MET A 56 -54.64 5.31 44.47
C MET A 56 -54.79 5.75 43.01
N PHE A 57 -55.87 6.44 42.66
CA PHE A 57 -56.07 7.01 41.32
C PHE A 57 -54.91 7.93 40.93
N ILE A 58 -54.50 8.86 41.80
CA ILE A 58 -53.35 9.74 41.55
C ILE A 58 -52.08 8.92 41.31
N VAL A 59 -51.78 7.93 42.16
CA VAL A 59 -50.57 7.09 42.00
C VAL A 59 -50.59 6.33 40.66
N PHE A 60 -51.72 5.74 40.29
CA PHE A 60 -51.87 5.04 39.02
C PHE A 60 -51.79 5.98 37.82
N SER A 61 -52.44 7.15 37.87
CA SER A 61 -52.36 8.17 36.82
C SER A 61 -50.93 8.69 36.64
N VAL A 62 -50.18 8.95 37.72
CA VAL A 62 -48.77 9.37 37.64
C VAL A 62 -47.91 8.25 37.04
N ARG A 63 -48.14 6.99 37.46
CA ARG A 63 -47.40 5.83 36.92
C ARG A 63 -47.67 5.64 35.43
N ASP A 64 -48.92 5.69 35.01
CA ASP A 64 -49.30 5.47 33.62
C ASP A 64 -48.90 6.65 32.73
N ALA A 65 -48.94 7.89 33.25
CA ALA A 65 -48.35 9.05 32.59
C ALA A 65 -46.83 8.86 32.37
N ARG A 66 -46.08 8.45 33.40
CA ARG A 66 -44.64 8.15 33.25
C ARG A 66 -44.38 7.07 32.20
N ARG A 67 -45.16 5.99 32.20
CA ARG A 67 -45.05 4.91 31.18
C ARG A 67 -45.36 5.42 29.78
N PHE A 68 -46.42 6.21 29.62
CA PHE A 68 -46.80 6.81 28.35
C PHE A 68 -45.70 7.72 27.80
N PHE A 69 -45.16 8.63 28.63
CA PHE A 69 -44.05 9.50 28.23
C PHE A 69 -42.79 8.70 27.90
N GLY A 70 -42.47 7.66 28.67
CA GLY A 70 -41.35 6.75 28.38
C GLY A 70 -41.51 6.05 27.02
N ASN A 71 -42.67 5.44 26.77
CA ASN A 71 -42.97 4.77 25.49
C ASN A 71 -43.02 5.74 24.31
N TRP A 72 -43.53 6.96 24.52
CA TRP A 72 -43.57 7.99 23.49
C TRP A 72 -42.16 8.48 23.14
N GLN A 73 -41.31 8.74 24.13
CA GLN A 73 -39.90 9.11 23.90
C GLN A 73 -39.14 7.97 23.21
N PHE A 74 -39.35 6.72 23.64
CA PHE A 74 -38.73 5.55 23.01
C PHE A 74 -39.16 5.40 21.55
N THR A 75 -40.47 5.43 21.27
CA THR A 75 -41.00 5.34 19.90
C THR A 75 -40.49 6.49 19.03
N ARG A 76 -40.38 7.71 19.58
CA ARG A 76 -39.84 8.86 18.85
C ARG A 76 -38.36 8.70 18.53
N ARG A 77 -37.55 8.19 19.47
CA ARG A 77 -36.12 7.89 19.25
C ARG A 77 -35.95 6.81 18.19
N GLN A 78 -36.70 5.72 18.27
CA GLN A 78 -36.70 4.62 17.29
C GLN A 78 -37.07 5.11 15.88
N LYS A 79 -38.13 5.92 15.75
CA LYS A 79 -38.50 6.52 14.45
C LYS A 79 -37.39 7.41 13.89
N LYS A 80 -36.69 8.15 14.76
CA LYS A 80 -35.55 8.98 14.35
C LYS A 80 -34.38 8.11 13.87
N GLU A 81 -34.01 7.06 14.62
CA GLU A 81 -32.95 6.12 14.26
C GLU A 81 -33.24 5.42 12.92
N ILE A 82 -34.46 4.93 12.72
CA ILE A 82 -34.88 4.31 11.44
C ILE A 82 -34.74 5.30 10.28
N LYS A 83 -35.19 6.55 10.46
CA LYS A 83 -35.07 7.60 9.44
C LYS A 83 -33.60 7.91 9.09
N ILE A 84 -32.72 7.92 10.10
CA ILE A 84 -31.28 8.11 9.93
C ILE A 84 -30.70 6.94 9.13
N GLN A 85 -31.00 5.70 9.52
CA GLN A 85 -30.54 4.49 8.85
C GLN A 85 -31.03 4.41 7.39
N GLU A 86 -32.29 4.73 7.14
CA GLU A 86 -32.87 4.76 5.80
C GLU A 86 -32.19 5.83 4.92
N SER A 87 -31.98 7.03 5.48
CA SER A 87 -31.29 8.11 4.76
C SER A 87 -29.84 7.75 4.46
N TYR A 88 -29.16 7.09 5.41
CA TYR A 88 -27.79 6.62 5.26
C TYR A 88 -27.69 5.51 4.20
N ALA A 89 -28.60 4.53 4.21
CA ALA A 89 -28.65 3.46 3.20
C ALA A 89 -28.86 4.02 1.79
N ARG A 90 -29.82 4.94 1.61
CA ARG A 90 -30.01 5.63 0.33
C ARG A 90 -28.78 6.45 -0.09
N GLY A 91 -28.09 7.05 0.89
CA GLY A 91 -26.85 7.77 0.66
C GLY A 91 -25.75 6.84 0.15
N LEU A 92 -25.63 5.64 0.71
CA LEU A 92 -24.70 4.60 0.21
C LEU A 92 -25.06 4.14 -1.19
N ASP A 93 -26.34 3.89 -1.49
CA ASP A 93 -26.78 3.50 -2.83
C ASP A 93 -26.42 4.56 -3.88
N ALA A 94 -26.62 5.85 -3.54
CA ALA A 94 -26.22 6.96 -4.40
C ALA A 94 -24.69 7.06 -4.54
N PHE A 95 -23.94 6.84 -3.45
CA PHE A 95 -22.47 6.86 -3.44
C PHE A 95 -21.89 5.79 -4.35
N PHE A 96 -22.32 4.53 -4.20
CA PHE A 96 -21.86 3.43 -5.05
C PHE A 96 -22.33 3.55 -6.50
N ALA A 97 -23.42 4.28 -6.75
CA ALA A 97 -23.85 4.64 -8.10
C ALA A 97 -23.13 5.89 -8.67
N CYS A 98 -22.08 6.39 -8.00
CA CYS A 98 -21.32 7.58 -8.36
C CYS A 98 -22.15 8.88 -8.44
N ARG A 99 -23.34 8.92 -7.82
CA ARG A 99 -24.18 10.12 -7.72
C ARG A 99 -23.78 10.93 -6.48
N TYR A 100 -22.58 11.50 -6.51
CA TYR A 100 -21.94 12.12 -5.35
C TYR A 100 -22.70 13.31 -4.77
N GLU A 101 -23.36 14.13 -5.60
CA GLU A 101 -24.18 15.25 -5.11
C GLU A 101 -25.38 14.76 -4.28
N GLU A 102 -26.11 13.77 -4.78
CA GLU A 102 -27.25 13.17 -4.08
C GLU A 102 -26.78 12.50 -2.77
N ALA A 103 -25.67 11.74 -2.84
CA ALA A 103 -25.08 11.09 -1.68
C ALA A 103 -24.66 12.10 -0.60
N ARG A 104 -24.02 13.20 -1.01
CA ARG A 104 -23.60 14.28 -0.10
C ARG A 104 -24.80 14.88 0.63
N ASP A 105 -25.87 15.19 -0.08
CA ASP A 105 -27.08 15.74 0.54
C ASP A 105 -27.72 14.78 1.53
N LEU A 106 -27.77 13.49 1.19
CA LEU A 106 -28.29 12.45 2.08
C LEU A 106 -27.43 12.28 3.33
N PHE A 107 -26.09 12.23 3.19
CA PHE A 107 -25.19 12.14 4.34
C PHE A 107 -25.19 13.41 5.20
N LYS A 108 -25.33 14.61 4.61
CA LYS A 108 -25.51 15.86 5.37
C LYS A 108 -26.79 15.82 6.21
N ARG A 109 -27.88 15.25 5.70
CA ARG A 109 -29.12 15.06 6.50
C ARG A 109 -28.91 14.08 7.64
N VAL A 110 -28.16 13.00 7.42
CA VAL A 110 -27.77 12.06 8.47
C VAL A 110 -27.02 12.78 9.60
N ILE A 111 -26.00 13.57 9.26
CA ILE A 111 -25.20 14.33 10.23
C ILE A 111 -26.00 15.42 10.93
N ALA A 112 -26.95 16.05 10.26
CA ALA A 112 -27.84 17.04 10.89
C ALA A 112 -28.72 16.42 11.99
N GLU A 113 -29.11 15.15 11.83
CA GLU A 113 -29.90 14.41 12.81
C GLU A 113 -29.03 13.72 13.87
N ASP A 114 -27.85 13.22 13.49
CA ASP A 114 -26.84 12.60 14.34
C ASP A 114 -25.42 13.08 13.96
N PRO A 115 -24.90 14.13 14.61
CA PRO A 115 -23.55 14.64 14.36
C PRO A 115 -22.43 13.66 14.68
N SER A 116 -22.72 12.61 15.47
CA SER A 116 -21.75 11.58 15.88
C SER A 116 -21.77 10.34 14.97
N HIS A 117 -22.47 10.40 13.83
CA HIS A 117 -22.55 9.28 12.89
C HIS A 117 -21.24 9.11 12.08
N GLU A 118 -20.28 8.40 12.64
CA GLU A 118 -18.95 8.11 12.07
C GLU A 118 -18.99 7.75 10.58
N ASN A 119 -19.77 6.74 10.19
CA ASN A 119 -19.77 6.26 8.81
C ASN A 119 -20.28 7.31 7.80
N ALA A 120 -21.13 8.24 8.24
CA ALA A 120 -21.61 9.31 7.35
C ALA A 120 -20.53 10.38 7.17
N LEU A 121 -19.76 10.66 8.22
CA LEU A 121 -18.56 11.51 8.14
C LEU A 121 -17.49 10.89 7.25
N LEU A 122 -17.24 9.57 7.38
CA LEU A 122 -16.34 8.83 6.49
C LEU A 122 -16.76 8.98 5.03
N ARG A 123 -18.02 8.68 4.69
CA ARG A 123 -18.49 8.77 3.30
C ARG A 123 -18.50 10.20 2.75
N LEU A 124 -18.76 11.22 3.58
CA LEU A 124 -18.57 12.61 3.15
C LEU A 124 -17.10 12.94 2.88
N GLY A 125 -16.19 12.44 3.71
CA GLY A 125 -14.76 12.53 3.46
C GLY A 125 -14.34 11.80 2.18
N ASP A 126 -14.91 10.63 1.91
CA ASP A 126 -14.65 9.85 0.69
C ASP A 126 -15.09 10.63 -0.56
N ILE A 127 -16.28 11.24 -0.51
CA ILE A 127 -16.78 12.12 -1.58
C ILE A 127 -15.83 13.30 -1.79
N ALA A 128 -15.48 14.02 -0.71
CA ALA A 128 -14.57 15.16 -0.80
C ALA A 128 -13.18 14.75 -1.35
N PHE A 129 -12.70 13.56 -1.00
CA PHE A 129 -11.45 13.01 -1.53
C PHE A 129 -11.52 12.74 -3.04
N VAL A 130 -12.62 12.15 -3.53
CA VAL A 130 -12.84 11.91 -4.96
C VAL A 130 -12.90 13.21 -5.76
N GLU A 131 -13.39 14.28 -5.14
CA GLU A 131 -13.44 15.63 -5.72
C GLU A 131 -12.13 16.42 -5.58
N GLU A 132 -11.08 15.78 -5.07
CA GLU A 132 -9.77 16.39 -4.82
C GLU A 132 -9.79 17.53 -3.78
N ASP A 133 -10.90 17.70 -3.03
CA ASP A 133 -10.95 18.55 -1.84
C ASP A 133 -10.31 17.85 -0.64
N PHE A 134 -8.99 17.74 -0.68
CA PHE A 134 -8.22 17.07 0.37
C PHE A 134 -8.32 17.78 1.73
N MET A 135 -8.62 19.07 1.78
CA MET A 135 -8.81 19.79 3.04
C MET A 135 -10.14 19.42 3.67
N GLY A 136 -11.24 19.51 2.91
CA GLY A 136 -12.56 19.10 3.37
C GLY A 136 -12.61 17.62 3.76
N ALA A 137 -11.95 16.75 2.98
CA ALA A 137 -11.82 15.33 3.31
C ALA A 137 -11.13 15.12 4.67
N ARG A 138 -10.01 15.81 4.91
CA ARG A 138 -9.29 15.75 6.20
C ARG A 138 -10.18 16.19 7.36
N ASP A 139 -10.97 17.25 7.19
CA ASP A 139 -11.86 17.75 8.24
C ASP A 139 -12.94 16.72 8.62
N PHE A 140 -13.58 16.10 7.63
CA PHE A 140 -14.58 15.06 7.88
C PHE A 140 -13.97 13.83 8.54
N TYR A 141 -12.81 13.35 8.08
CA TYR A 141 -12.14 12.22 8.71
C TYR A 141 -11.61 12.53 10.11
N THR A 142 -11.16 13.77 10.36
CA THR A 142 -10.73 14.19 11.70
C THR A 142 -11.89 14.15 12.69
N LYS A 143 -13.08 14.63 12.28
CA LYS A 143 -14.31 14.49 13.08
C LYS A 143 -14.69 13.03 13.31
N ALA A 144 -14.55 12.18 12.30
CA ALA A 144 -14.77 10.73 12.46
C ALA A 144 -13.79 10.13 13.48
N LYS A 145 -12.52 10.56 13.47
CA LYS A 145 -11.48 10.14 14.43
C LYS A 145 -11.80 10.60 15.85
N GLU A 146 -12.36 11.79 16.04
CA GLU A 146 -12.78 12.27 17.36
C GLU A 146 -13.87 11.38 17.97
N ILE A 147 -14.77 10.81 17.15
CA ILE A 147 -15.81 9.89 17.59
C ILE A 147 -15.23 8.51 17.91
N LYS A 148 -14.41 7.96 17.01
CA LYS A 148 -13.73 6.67 17.19
C LYS A 148 -12.23 6.79 16.91
N PRO A 149 -11.40 7.09 17.94
CA PRO A 149 -9.96 7.31 17.75
C PRO A 149 -9.16 6.10 17.27
N ARG A 150 -9.66 4.88 17.50
CA ARG A 150 -9.02 3.60 17.13
C ARG A 150 -9.72 2.91 15.95
N SER A 151 -10.48 3.64 15.14
CA SER A 151 -11.09 3.08 13.92
C SER A 151 -10.03 2.95 12.82
N VAL A 152 -9.70 1.73 12.42
CA VAL A 152 -8.69 1.45 11.38
C VAL A 152 -9.11 2.08 10.04
N GLU A 153 -10.38 1.99 9.65
CA GLU A 153 -10.92 2.62 8.42
C GLU A 153 -10.66 4.14 8.43
N VAL A 154 -10.94 4.82 9.55
CA VAL A 154 -10.70 6.27 9.67
C VAL A 154 -9.22 6.63 9.60
N LEU A 155 -8.35 5.86 10.27
CA LEU A 155 -6.91 6.11 10.25
C LEU A 155 -6.33 5.91 8.85
N LEU A 156 -6.76 4.88 8.12
CA LEU A 156 -6.36 4.65 6.73
C LEU A 156 -6.89 5.74 5.78
N SER A 157 -8.11 6.25 6.00
CA SER A 157 -8.61 7.39 5.22
C SER A 157 -7.81 8.68 5.48
N LEU A 158 -7.38 8.94 6.71
CA LEU A 158 -6.50 10.07 7.05
C LEU A 158 -5.09 9.90 6.48
N GLU A 159 -4.57 8.68 6.48
CA GLU A 159 -3.31 8.30 5.84
C GLU A 159 -3.36 8.60 4.34
N LYS A 160 -4.39 8.09 3.64
CA LYS A 160 -4.62 8.30 2.21
C LYS A 160 -4.71 9.79 1.83
N VAL A 161 -5.42 10.59 2.63
CA VAL A 161 -5.46 12.06 2.43
C VAL A 161 -4.09 12.68 2.65
N SER A 162 -3.35 12.22 3.66
CA SER A 162 -2.02 12.76 3.97
C SER A 162 -1.02 12.43 2.85
N GLU A 163 -1.09 11.25 2.25
CA GLU A 163 -0.33 10.90 1.04
C GLU A 163 -0.69 11.79 -0.15
N ALA A 164 -1.98 12.01 -0.42
CA ALA A 164 -2.43 12.88 -1.50
C ALA A 164 -1.95 14.34 -1.31
N GLN A 165 -1.89 14.80 -0.05
CA GLN A 165 -1.31 16.09 0.33
C GLN A 165 0.23 16.10 0.36
N GLN A 166 0.89 15.00 0.02
CA GLN A 166 2.35 14.79 0.12
C GLN A 166 2.93 14.98 1.54
N LYS A 167 2.07 14.94 2.58
CA LYS A 167 2.47 15.02 3.99
C LYS A 167 2.90 13.64 4.49
N ARG A 168 4.04 13.17 4.00
CA ARG A 168 4.58 11.82 4.28
C ARG A 168 4.75 11.52 5.77
N GLN A 169 5.19 12.49 6.58
CA GLN A 169 5.31 12.30 8.03
C GLN A 169 3.97 12.10 8.73
N ASP A 170 2.90 12.78 8.28
CA ASP A 170 1.56 12.57 8.82
C ASP A 170 1.04 11.19 8.42
N ALA A 171 1.24 10.78 7.16
CA ALA A 171 0.87 9.44 6.68
C ALA A 171 1.54 8.34 7.52
N LEU A 172 2.85 8.44 7.78
CA LEU A 172 3.57 7.50 8.64
C LEU A 172 2.98 7.43 10.06
N LYS A 173 2.62 8.56 10.67
CA LYS A 173 1.99 8.59 12.01
C LYS A 173 0.65 7.85 12.01
N TYR A 174 -0.16 7.98 10.96
CA TYR A 174 -1.43 7.27 10.87
C TYR A 174 -1.22 5.76 10.63
N LEU A 175 -0.24 5.36 9.81
CA LEU A 175 0.14 3.96 9.66
C LEU A 175 0.64 3.36 10.98
N ASP A 176 1.46 4.10 11.73
CA ASP A 176 1.93 3.68 13.06
C ASP A 176 0.75 3.50 14.03
N ALA A 177 -0.22 4.41 14.04
CA ALA A 177 -1.42 4.26 14.84
C ALA A 177 -2.31 3.06 14.44
N VAL A 178 -2.28 2.66 13.17
CA VAL A 178 -2.93 1.42 12.72
C VAL A 178 -2.15 0.21 13.19
N LEU A 179 -0.82 0.23 13.08
CA LEU A 179 0.04 -0.85 13.56
C LEU A 179 -0.06 -1.03 15.08
N ASP A 180 -0.26 0.02 15.87
CA ASP A 180 -0.54 -0.07 17.32
C ASP A 180 -1.87 -0.81 17.65
N ILE A 181 -2.72 -1.05 16.66
CA ILE A 181 -3.97 -1.82 16.77
C ILE A 181 -3.78 -3.21 16.13
N GLU A 182 -3.14 -3.26 14.97
CA GLU A 182 -2.86 -4.45 14.17
C GLU A 182 -1.34 -4.61 13.94
N ASP A 183 -0.64 -5.09 14.97
CA ASP A 183 0.84 -5.15 15.02
C ASP A 183 1.48 -5.93 13.85
N GLU A 184 0.76 -6.88 13.26
CA GLU A 184 1.26 -7.83 12.26
C GLU A 184 0.48 -7.79 10.93
N ASN A 185 0.01 -6.61 10.52
CA ASN A 185 -0.64 -6.46 9.21
C ASN A 185 0.41 -6.21 8.10
N PRO A 186 0.69 -7.17 7.20
CA PRO A 186 1.70 -7.03 6.16
C PRO A 186 1.36 -5.92 5.16
N GLU A 187 0.08 -5.66 4.88
CA GLU A 187 -0.33 -4.61 3.93
C GLU A 187 0.03 -3.21 4.44
N ILE A 188 -0.17 -2.97 5.74
CA ILE A 188 0.15 -1.69 6.37
C ILE A 188 1.66 -1.49 6.47
N LEU A 189 2.41 -2.56 6.79
CA LEU A 189 3.86 -2.54 6.76
C LEU A 189 4.40 -2.27 5.35
N GLN A 190 3.79 -2.85 4.31
CA GLN A 190 4.15 -2.56 2.91
C GLN A 190 3.90 -1.10 2.54
N LYS A 191 2.75 -0.52 2.90
CA LYS A 191 2.49 0.92 2.71
C LYS A 191 3.55 1.78 3.39
N LYS A 192 3.90 1.45 4.64
CA LYS A 192 4.95 2.16 5.40
C LYS A 192 6.30 2.08 4.70
N ARG A 193 6.67 0.90 4.21
CA ARG A 193 7.88 0.67 3.42
C ARG A 193 7.90 1.50 2.14
N ASP A 194 6.79 1.58 1.41
CA ASP A 194 6.70 2.32 0.15
C ASP A 194 6.90 3.83 0.37
N ILE A 195 6.43 4.37 1.51
CA ILE A 195 6.73 5.76 1.89
C ILE A 195 8.24 5.93 2.18
N TYR A 196 8.85 5.04 2.94
CA TYR A 196 10.30 5.11 3.22
C TYR A 196 11.15 4.95 1.97
N GLU A 197 10.70 4.15 1.01
CA GLU A 197 11.34 4.00 -0.29
C GLU A 197 11.34 5.29 -1.10
N LYS A 198 10.22 6.04 -1.10
CA LYS A 198 10.14 7.38 -1.71
C LYS A 198 11.08 8.38 -1.02
N ASP A 199 11.35 8.20 0.26
CA ASP A 199 12.25 9.05 1.06
C ASP A 199 13.72 8.57 1.04
N ARG A 200 14.03 7.44 0.36
CA ARG A 200 15.35 6.77 0.37
C ARG A 200 15.88 6.47 1.77
N LYS A 201 14.98 6.19 2.74
CA LYS A 201 15.35 5.82 4.11
C LYS A 201 15.63 4.31 4.22
N TRP A 202 16.75 3.89 3.66
CA TRP A 202 17.08 2.46 3.47
C TRP A 202 17.23 1.67 4.77
N GLU A 203 17.70 2.30 5.86
CA GLU A 203 17.82 1.65 7.17
C GLU A 203 16.42 1.34 7.74
N ASP A 204 15.51 2.32 7.74
CA ASP A 204 14.12 2.13 8.18
C ASP A 204 13.37 1.10 7.33
N ILE A 205 13.67 1.01 6.03
CA ILE A 205 13.11 -0.01 5.14
C ILE A 205 13.50 -1.42 5.59
N LEU A 206 14.76 -1.65 5.98
CA LEU A 206 15.20 -2.97 6.44
C LEU A 206 14.47 -3.38 7.73
N ASP A 207 14.28 -2.45 8.65
CA ASP A 207 13.53 -2.72 9.88
C ASP A 207 12.08 -3.13 9.59
N VAL A 208 11.40 -2.39 8.70
CA VAL A 208 10.04 -2.72 8.27
C VAL A 208 10.01 -4.04 7.48
N GLN A 209 10.98 -4.29 6.61
CA GLN A 209 11.08 -5.52 5.82
C GLN A 209 11.27 -6.74 6.72
N HIS A 210 12.06 -6.62 7.79
CA HIS A 210 12.20 -7.67 8.79
C HIS A 210 10.91 -7.92 9.59
N LYS A 211 10.08 -6.90 9.80
CA LYS A 211 8.74 -7.09 10.38
C LYS A 211 7.80 -7.80 9.40
N ILE A 212 7.83 -7.44 8.12
CA ILE A 212 7.03 -8.11 7.07
C ILE A 212 7.35 -9.61 7.03
N LEU A 213 8.63 -9.98 7.04
CA LEU A 213 9.07 -11.38 7.02
C LEU A 213 8.76 -12.17 8.30
N LYS A 214 8.30 -11.51 9.38
CA LYS A 214 7.81 -12.19 10.59
C LYS A 214 6.31 -12.45 10.57
N CYS A 215 5.56 -11.78 9.69
CA CYS A 215 4.15 -12.05 9.49
C CYS A 215 3.93 -13.44 8.91
N ASP A 216 2.72 -13.98 9.07
CA ASP A 216 2.31 -15.24 8.43
C ASP A 216 2.11 -14.99 6.93
N LEU A 217 3.11 -15.36 6.12
CA LEU A 217 3.14 -15.21 4.67
C LEU A 217 3.07 -16.57 4.00
N SER A 218 2.45 -16.63 2.81
CA SER A 218 2.58 -17.83 1.98
C SER A 218 4.04 -18.04 1.54
N PRO A 219 4.48 -19.29 1.27
CA PRO A 219 5.87 -19.54 0.83
C PRO A 219 6.29 -18.74 -0.41
N GLU A 220 5.34 -18.47 -1.32
CA GLU A 220 5.58 -17.66 -2.52
C GLU A 220 5.79 -16.18 -2.19
N GLU A 221 4.98 -15.62 -1.29
CA GLU A 221 5.13 -14.23 -0.81
C GLU A 221 6.42 -14.07 -0.03
N GLU A 222 6.74 -15.01 0.86
CA GLU A 222 7.99 -15.01 1.63
C GLU A 222 9.20 -15.03 0.69
N GLN A 223 9.17 -15.84 -0.37
CA GLN A 223 10.24 -15.85 -1.37
C GLN A 223 10.38 -14.49 -2.08
N GLN A 224 9.26 -13.85 -2.44
CA GLN A 224 9.28 -12.52 -3.08
C GLN A 224 9.81 -11.44 -2.12
N GLU A 225 9.38 -11.46 -0.86
CA GLU A 225 9.83 -10.51 0.16
C GLU A 225 11.31 -10.73 0.55
N ASN A 226 11.80 -11.98 0.51
CA ASN A 226 13.23 -12.26 0.65
C ASN A 226 14.07 -11.72 -0.51
N LYS A 227 13.57 -11.79 -1.76
CA LYS A 227 14.23 -11.14 -2.92
C LYS A 227 14.27 -9.62 -2.76
N LYS A 228 13.16 -9.01 -2.31
CA LYS A 228 13.12 -7.57 -2.01
C LYS A 228 14.08 -7.20 -0.88
N LEU A 229 14.21 -8.02 0.17
CA LEU A 229 15.17 -7.79 1.25
C LEU A 229 16.61 -7.69 0.72
N LEU A 230 17.02 -8.58 -0.19
CA LEU A 230 18.34 -8.48 -0.83
C LEU A 230 18.47 -7.19 -1.65
N GLY A 231 17.44 -6.83 -2.41
CA GLY A 231 17.36 -5.57 -3.14
C GLY A 231 17.53 -4.34 -2.23
N TYR A 232 16.82 -4.28 -1.10
CA TYR A 232 16.94 -3.18 -0.15
C TYR A 232 18.30 -3.13 0.55
N LYS A 233 18.91 -4.28 0.84
CA LYS A 233 20.30 -4.32 1.34
C LYS A 233 21.29 -3.77 0.31
N TYR A 234 21.06 -4.07 -0.98
CA TYR A 234 21.85 -3.51 -2.07
C TYR A 234 21.71 -1.99 -2.14
N GLU A 235 20.48 -1.45 -2.10
CA GLU A 235 20.25 0.01 -2.10
C GLU A 235 20.91 0.70 -0.90
N LEU A 236 20.86 0.07 0.29
CA LEU A 236 21.56 0.57 1.48
C LEU A 236 23.08 0.60 1.26
N ALA A 237 23.65 -0.44 0.64
CA ALA A 237 25.07 -0.47 0.33
C ALA A 237 25.46 0.63 -0.68
N CYS A 238 24.65 0.84 -1.72
CA CYS A 238 24.85 1.95 -2.66
C CYS A 238 24.78 3.31 -1.95
N HIS A 239 23.84 3.48 -1.02
CA HIS A 239 23.77 4.70 -0.20
C HIS A 239 25.01 4.90 0.69
N TYR A 240 25.58 3.82 1.24
CA TYR A 240 26.85 3.88 1.95
C TYR A 240 28.01 4.28 1.02
N LEU A 241 28.03 3.83 -0.24
CA LEU A 241 29.03 4.27 -1.22
C LEU A 241 28.88 5.76 -1.59
N GLU A 242 27.65 6.25 -1.74
CA GLU A 242 27.33 7.67 -1.98
C GLU A 242 27.81 8.56 -0.81
N THR A 243 27.68 8.07 0.42
CA THR A 243 28.06 8.80 1.65
C THR A 243 29.51 8.56 2.11
N ASN A 244 30.35 7.95 1.26
CA ASN A 244 31.76 7.60 1.53
C ASN A 244 31.97 6.65 2.72
N ASN A 245 30.97 5.85 3.08
CA ASN A 245 31.08 4.79 4.07
C ASN A 245 31.42 3.44 3.41
N THR A 246 32.58 3.37 2.77
CA THR A 246 33.01 2.22 1.95
C THR A 246 33.08 0.92 2.76
N GLU A 247 33.55 0.96 4.00
CA GLU A 247 33.66 -0.23 4.86
C GLU A 247 32.30 -0.92 5.09
N LYS A 248 31.26 -0.14 5.42
CA LYS A 248 29.90 -0.69 5.60
C LYS A 248 29.34 -1.21 4.29
N ALA A 249 29.55 -0.50 3.17
CA ALA A 249 29.11 -0.94 1.86
C ALA A 249 29.75 -2.30 1.49
N VAL A 250 31.07 -2.43 1.59
CA VAL A 250 31.82 -3.66 1.30
C VAL A 250 31.30 -4.82 2.15
N LYS A 251 31.10 -4.61 3.44
CA LYS A 251 30.55 -5.62 4.35
C LYS A 251 29.16 -6.09 3.92
N THR A 252 28.26 -5.16 3.61
CA THR A 252 26.88 -5.46 3.19
C THR A 252 26.85 -6.18 1.84
N LEU A 253 27.66 -5.75 0.87
CA LEU A 253 27.72 -6.36 -0.47
C LEU A 253 28.27 -7.78 -0.42
N ARG A 254 29.32 -8.03 0.38
CA ARG A 254 29.84 -9.40 0.62
C ARG A 254 28.77 -10.32 1.24
N GLN A 255 27.90 -9.80 2.10
CA GLN A 255 26.79 -10.58 2.65
C GLN A 255 25.73 -10.91 1.60
N ILE A 256 25.41 -9.97 0.71
CA ILE A 256 24.46 -10.20 -0.39
C ILE A 256 24.99 -11.32 -1.30
N ILE A 257 26.24 -11.22 -1.75
CA ILE A 257 26.88 -12.23 -2.63
C ILE A 257 26.93 -13.61 -1.97
N LYS A 258 27.13 -13.66 -0.64
CA LYS A 258 27.12 -14.92 0.11
C LYS A 258 25.75 -15.60 0.10
N ILE A 259 24.67 -14.82 0.14
CA ILE A 259 23.29 -15.31 0.16
C ILE A 259 22.82 -15.66 -1.27
N ASP A 260 23.10 -14.76 -2.21
CA ASP A 260 22.71 -14.88 -3.61
C ASP A 260 23.93 -14.63 -4.50
N ARG A 261 24.47 -15.74 -5.05
CA ARG A 261 25.64 -15.71 -5.92
C ARG A 261 25.34 -15.18 -7.31
N ASP A 262 24.06 -15.09 -7.67
CA ASP A 262 23.59 -14.60 -8.97
C ASP A 262 23.26 -13.10 -8.93
N PHE A 263 23.47 -12.44 -7.78
CA PHE A 263 23.22 -11.01 -7.62
C PHE A 263 24.31 -10.17 -8.30
N GLU A 264 24.29 -10.11 -9.63
CA GLU A 264 25.27 -9.42 -10.49
C GLU A 264 25.57 -8.00 -10.04
N SER A 265 24.53 -7.24 -9.67
CA SER A 265 24.68 -5.84 -9.28
C SER A 265 25.54 -5.66 -8.03
N ALA A 266 25.58 -6.65 -7.14
CA ALA A 266 26.37 -6.59 -5.91
C ALA A 266 27.85 -6.80 -6.19
N TYR A 267 28.22 -7.64 -7.18
CA TYR A 267 29.61 -7.75 -7.61
C TYR A 267 30.11 -6.45 -8.23
N ILE A 268 29.31 -5.82 -9.09
CA ILE A 268 29.65 -4.54 -9.73
C ILE A 268 29.84 -3.46 -8.68
N ALA A 269 28.86 -3.27 -7.78
CA ALA A 269 28.97 -2.26 -6.72
C ALA A 269 30.13 -2.54 -5.74
N LEU A 270 30.46 -3.81 -5.49
CA LEU A 270 31.59 -4.18 -4.62
C LEU A 270 32.93 -3.88 -5.29
N ALA A 271 33.07 -4.15 -6.59
CA ALA A 271 34.25 -3.77 -7.35
C ALA A 271 34.43 -2.25 -7.40
N GLU A 272 33.35 -1.50 -7.64
CA GLU A 272 33.36 -0.03 -7.59
C GLU A 272 33.79 0.49 -6.22
N ALA A 273 33.34 -0.15 -5.14
CA ALA A 273 33.75 0.18 -3.78
C ALA A 273 35.26 0.03 -3.57
N TYR A 274 35.86 -1.06 -4.05
CA TYR A 274 37.31 -1.29 -3.95
C TYR A 274 38.12 -0.35 -4.84
N LEU A 275 37.66 -0.10 -6.07
CA LEU A 275 38.31 0.86 -6.97
C LEU A 275 38.35 2.26 -6.35
N LYS A 276 37.28 2.67 -5.68
CA LYS A 276 37.21 3.96 -4.96
C LYS A 276 38.19 4.04 -3.79
N ASP A 277 38.50 2.90 -3.17
CA ASP A 277 39.46 2.78 -2.06
C ASP A 277 40.91 2.59 -2.54
N GLY A 278 41.13 2.45 -3.86
CA GLY A 278 42.43 2.18 -4.46
C GLY A 278 42.86 0.70 -4.44
N ASN A 279 41.98 -0.19 -3.99
CA ASN A 279 42.20 -1.63 -3.88
C ASN A 279 41.90 -2.32 -5.23
N THR A 280 42.78 -2.10 -6.20
CA THR A 280 42.59 -2.55 -7.58
C THR A 280 42.54 -4.08 -7.72
N ASP A 281 43.37 -4.80 -6.96
CA ASP A 281 43.48 -6.27 -7.04
C ASP A 281 42.18 -6.93 -6.56
N GLU A 282 41.61 -6.43 -5.46
CA GLU A 282 40.33 -6.91 -4.93
C GLU A 282 39.17 -6.61 -5.87
N ALA A 283 39.19 -5.46 -6.56
CA ALA A 283 38.19 -5.14 -7.56
C ALA A 283 38.22 -6.14 -8.73
N GLN A 284 39.41 -6.48 -9.22
CA GLN A 284 39.59 -7.49 -10.25
C GLN A 284 39.07 -8.85 -9.79
N GLU A 285 39.46 -9.29 -8.60
CA GLU A 285 39.06 -10.59 -8.05
C GLU A 285 37.54 -10.70 -7.94
N VAL A 286 36.86 -9.63 -7.49
CA VAL A 286 35.40 -9.61 -7.37
C VAL A 286 34.70 -9.65 -8.73
N LEU A 287 35.15 -8.87 -9.70
CA LEU A 287 34.56 -8.89 -11.05
C LEU A 287 34.74 -10.26 -11.71
N MET A 288 35.93 -10.87 -11.57
CA MET A 288 36.23 -12.21 -12.08
C MET A 288 35.31 -13.26 -11.44
N LYS A 289 35.20 -13.26 -10.10
CA LYS A 289 34.28 -14.17 -9.38
C LYS A 289 32.83 -13.98 -9.79
N GLY A 290 32.40 -12.72 -9.97
CA GLY A 290 31.05 -12.42 -10.44
C GLY A 290 30.79 -12.99 -11.83
N TYR A 291 31.75 -12.82 -12.75
CA TYR A 291 31.64 -13.37 -14.09
C TYR A 291 31.64 -14.90 -14.09
N GLU A 292 32.52 -15.54 -13.31
CA GLU A 292 32.56 -16.99 -13.17
C GLU A 292 31.25 -17.56 -12.60
N ALA A 293 30.60 -16.86 -11.67
CA ALA A 293 29.35 -17.30 -11.06
C ALA A 293 28.15 -17.16 -12.01
N THR A 294 28.10 -16.08 -12.80
CA THR A 294 26.88 -15.69 -13.54
C THR A 294 26.99 -15.85 -15.05
N SER A 295 28.21 -15.91 -15.59
CA SER A 295 28.49 -15.79 -17.02
C SER A 295 27.84 -14.56 -17.67
N SER A 296 27.58 -13.51 -16.88
CA SER A 296 26.87 -12.31 -17.33
C SER A 296 27.72 -11.46 -18.28
N LEU A 297 27.11 -11.05 -19.40
CA LEU A 297 27.73 -10.16 -20.37
C LEU A 297 27.96 -8.75 -19.78
N VAL A 298 27.15 -8.31 -18.83
CA VAL A 298 27.33 -7.03 -18.15
C VAL A 298 28.64 -7.05 -17.35
N LEU A 299 28.87 -8.12 -16.58
CA LEU A 299 30.11 -8.31 -15.82
C LEU A 299 31.33 -8.46 -16.73
N LEU A 300 31.19 -9.14 -17.87
CA LEU A 300 32.25 -9.25 -18.86
C LEU A 300 32.65 -7.89 -19.46
N VAL A 301 31.68 -7.04 -19.79
CA VAL A 301 31.94 -5.67 -20.24
C VAL A 301 32.58 -4.82 -19.14
N ARG A 302 32.22 -5.02 -17.87
CA ARG A 302 32.89 -4.34 -16.73
C ARG A 302 34.34 -4.80 -16.55
N LEU A 303 34.62 -6.10 -16.73
CA LEU A 303 35.99 -6.62 -16.77
C LEU A 303 36.78 -6.03 -17.93
N GLU A 304 36.15 -5.89 -19.11
CA GLU A 304 36.78 -5.24 -20.26
C GLU A 304 37.18 -3.80 -19.94
N ASP A 305 36.26 -2.99 -19.44
CA ASP A 305 36.56 -1.61 -19.07
C ASP A 305 37.66 -1.53 -18.01
N PHE A 306 37.65 -2.46 -17.03
CA PHE A 306 38.69 -2.57 -16.01
C PHE A 306 40.08 -2.84 -16.61
N PHE A 307 40.26 -3.95 -17.36
CA PHE A 307 41.56 -4.33 -17.90
C PHE A 307 42.08 -3.35 -18.95
N ILE A 308 41.20 -2.73 -19.72
CA ILE A 308 41.58 -1.66 -20.66
C ILE A 308 42.11 -0.44 -19.92
N THR A 309 41.47 -0.06 -18.81
CA THR A 309 41.93 1.06 -17.99
C THR A 309 43.26 0.76 -17.29
N MET A 310 43.49 -0.49 -16.89
CA MET A 310 44.76 -0.93 -16.31
C MET A 310 45.90 -1.11 -17.33
N GLY A 311 45.59 -1.08 -18.63
CA GLY A 311 46.59 -1.26 -19.68
C GLY A 311 46.97 -2.72 -19.93
N GLU A 312 46.11 -3.67 -19.55
CA GLU A 312 46.32 -5.12 -19.69
C GLU A 312 45.31 -5.77 -20.65
N PRO A 313 45.26 -5.37 -21.93
CA PRO A 313 44.26 -5.89 -22.88
C PRO A 313 44.41 -7.39 -23.17
N GLY A 314 45.59 -7.98 -22.97
CA GLY A 314 45.83 -9.41 -23.20
C GLY A 314 44.96 -10.29 -22.31
N THR A 315 44.86 -9.96 -21.02
CA THR A 315 44.09 -10.73 -20.05
C THR A 315 42.61 -10.80 -20.40
N ILE A 316 42.00 -9.66 -20.79
CA ILE A 316 40.59 -9.64 -21.19
C ILE A 316 40.35 -10.39 -22.51
N ILE A 317 41.29 -10.33 -23.47
CA ILE A 317 41.20 -11.12 -24.71
C ILE A 317 41.17 -12.61 -24.38
N GLU A 318 42.05 -13.09 -23.49
CA GLU A 318 42.04 -14.49 -23.05
C GLU A 318 40.73 -14.89 -22.38
N ILE A 319 40.15 -14.01 -21.55
CA ILE A 319 38.85 -14.25 -20.90
C ILE A 319 37.74 -14.41 -21.96
N TYR A 320 37.66 -13.51 -22.94
CA TYR A 320 36.70 -13.63 -24.05
C TYR A 320 36.92 -14.92 -24.85
N GLN A 321 38.17 -15.27 -25.16
CA GLN A 321 38.47 -16.50 -25.91
C GLN A 321 38.04 -17.75 -25.13
N LYS A 322 38.29 -17.81 -23.82
CA LYS A 322 37.82 -18.89 -22.94
C LYS A 322 36.29 -18.93 -22.89
N ALA A 323 35.63 -17.79 -22.81
CA ALA A 323 34.16 -17.71 -22.83
C ALA A 323 33.57 -18.27 -24.13
N ILE A 324 34.14 -17.90 -25.28
CA ILE A 324 33.73 -18.40 -26.60
C ILE A 324 34.03 -19.90 -26.75
N GLN A 325 35.12 -20.40 -26.18
CA GLN A 325 35.41 -21.84 -26.20
C GLN A 325 34.37 -22.65 -25.42
N ASN A 326 33.88 -22.10 -24.29
CA ASN A 326 32.86 -22.74 -23.47
C ASN A 326 31.48 -22.71 -24.14
N ASP A 327 31.12 -21.61 -24.80
CA ASP A 327 29.89 -21.49 -25.58
C ASP A 327 30.16 -20.95 -27.00
N GLN A 328 30.47 -21.87 -27.91
CA GLN A 328 30.81 -21.54 -29.30
C GLN A 328 29.62 -20.99 -30.10
N LYS A 329 28.39 -21.12 -29.59
CA LYS A 329 27.16 -20.66 -30.27
C LYS A 329 26.69 -19.31 -29.77
N ASP A 330 27.31 -18.75 -28.73
CA ASP A 330 27.00 -17.39 -28.29
C ASP A 330 27.72 -16.34 -29.16
N PHE A 331 27.07 -15.96 -30.26
CA PHE A 331 27.55 -14.93 -31.18
C PHE A 331 27.72 -13.56 -30.50
N ARG A 332 27.09 -13.32 -29.34
CA ARG A 332 27.30 -12.07 -28.59
C ARG A 332 28.75 -11.98 -28.14
N LEU A 333 29.32 -13.06 -27.60
CA LEU A 333 30.70 -13.08 -27.13
C LEU A 333 31.70 -12.81 -28.27
N GLN A 334 31.47 -13.41 -29.44
CA GLN A 334 32.28 -13.17 -30.64
C GLN A 334 32.19 -11.71 -31.10
N PHE A 335 30.98 -11.14 -31.10
CA PHE A 335 30.78 -9.74 -31.46
C PHE A 335 31.47 -8.77 -30.49
N PHE A 336 31.36 -9.01 -29.18
CA PHE A 336 32.04 -8.18 -28.19
C PHE A 336 33.58 -8.33 -28.27
N LEU A 337 34.10 -9.53 -28.54
CA LEU A 337 35.53 -9.72 -28.80
C LEU A 337 35.99 -8.99 -30.08
N ALA A 338 35.22 -9.06 -31.17
CA ALA A 338 35.53 -8.32 -32.39
C ALA A 338 35.53 -6.79 -32.15
N LYS A 339 34.57 -6.30 -31.34
CA LYS A 339 34.49 -4.90 -30.92
C LYS A 339 35.73 -4.49 -30.11
N LEU A 340 36.19 -5.36 -29.20
CA LEU A 340 37.40 -5.15 -28.42
C LEU A 340 38.65 -5.11 -29.32
N TYR A 341 38.82 -6.07 -30.23
CA TYR A 341 39.93 -6.04 -31.19
C TYR A 341 39.93 -4.77 -32.06
N TYR A 342 38.75 -4.34 -32.51
CA TYR A 342 38.61 -3.08 -33.24
C TYR A 342 39.05 -1.87 -32.39
N ARG A 343 38.62 -1.81 -31.11
CA ARG A 343 39.02 -0.76 -30.15
C ARG A 343 40.53 -0.72 -29.92
N LEU A 344 41.19 -1.88 -29.98
CA LEU A 344 42.64 -2.04 -29.83
C LEU A 344 43.42 -1.88 -31.15
N GLU A 345 42.76 -1.47 -32.24
CA GLU A 345 43.34 -1.34 -33.59
C GLU A 345 43.94 -2.65 -34.15
N MET A 346 43.51 -3.80 -33.63
CA MET A 346 43.84 -5.14 -34.12
C MET A 346 42.87 -5.53 -35.26
N ILE A 347 42.93 -4.79 -36.37
CA ILE A 347 41.90 -4.80 -37.41
C ILE A 347 41.70 -6.16 -38.09
N ASP A 348 42.76 -6.91 -38.36
CA ASP A 348 42.63 -8.23 -39.01
C ASP A 348 41.98 -9.26 -38.09
N TYR A 349 42.35 -9.29 -36.80
CA TYR A 349 41.68 -10.15 -35.80
C TYR A 349 40.21 -9.76 -35.60
N ALA A 350 39.91 -8.45 -35.59
CA ALA A 350 38.53 -7.96 -35.54
C ALA A 350 37.72 -8.47 -36.72
N TYR A 351 38.29 -8.39 -37.94
CA TYR A 351 37.66 -8.87 -39.16
C TYR A 351 37.43 -10.38 -39.17
N GLU A 352 38.42 -11.18 -38.79
CA GLU A 352 38.28 -12.64 -38.72
C GLU A 352 37.20 -13.05 -37.73
N THR A 353 37.20 -12.44 -36.55
CA THR A 353 36.24 -12.74 -35.47
C THR A 353 34.81 -12.39 -35.88
N ILE A 354 34.58 -11.20 -36.45
CA ILE A 354 33.23 -10.76 -36.83
C ILE A 354 32.71 -11.54 -38.05
N ASN A 355 33.58 -11.93 -38.98
CA ASN A 355 33.19 -12.65 -40.19
C ASN A 355 32.92 -14.14 -39.93
N ALA A 356 33.32 -14.66 -38.77
CA ALA A 356 32.98 -16.00 -38.30
C ALA A 356 31.53 -16.08 -37.76
N ILE A 357 30.89 -14.95 -37.47
CA ILE A 357 29.52 -14.90 -36.96
C ILE A 357 28.53 -15.19 -38.10
N ASP A 358 27.58 -16.09 -37.85
CA ASP A 358 26.48 -16.34 -38.79
C ASP A 358 25.50 -15.16 -38.76
N VAL A 359 25.55 -14.34 -39.81
CA VAL A 359 24.70 -13.14 -39.98
C VAL A 359 23.21 -13.50 -39.93
N SER A 360 22.81 -14.70 -40.38
CA SER A 360 21.39 -15.09 -40.36
C SER A 360 20.83 -15.30 -38.95
N ALA A 361 21.71 -15.61 -37.99
CA ALA A 361 21.35 -15.83 -36.60
C ALA A 361 21.59 -14.59 -35.71
N PHE A 362 22.35 -13.61 -36.19
CA PHE A 362 22.81 -12.46 -35.40
C PHE A 362 22.79 -11.15 -36.22
N ASP A 363 21.61 -10.79 -36.72
CA ASP A 363 21.39 -9.59 -37.54
C ASP A 363 20.79 -8.44 -36.71
N PHE A 364 21.61 -7.41 -36.43
CA PHE A 364 21.17 -6.18 -35.79
C PHE A 364 22.11 -5.01 -36.15
N PRO A 365 21.69 -3.74 -35.95
CA PRO A 365 22.40 -2.60 -36.52
C PRO A 365 23.86 -2.44 -36.07
N ASP A 366 24.17 -2.65 -34.78
CA ASP A 366 25.55 -2.48 -34.29
C ASP A 366 26.52 -3.50 -34.89
N PHE A 367 26.06 -4.70 -35.27
CA PHE A 367 26.88 -5.66 -36.02
C PHE A 367 27.34 -5.08 -37.36
N HIS A 368 26.40 -4.55 -38.14
CA HIS A 368 26.68 -3.95 -39.44
C HIS A 368 27.51 -2.66 -39.33
N ILE A 369 27.30 -1.86 -38.28
CA ILE A 369 28.13 -0.68 -38.01
C ILE A 369 29.58 -1.10 -37.74
N LEU A 370 29.79 -2.10 -36.88
CA LEU A 370 31.13 -2.58 -36.54
C LEU A 370 31.83 -3.16 -37.78
N LEU A 371 31.13 -3.99 -38.56
CA LEU A 371 31.69 -4.58 -39.79
C LEU A 371 32.01 -3.51 -40.84
N GLY A 372 31.15 -2.51 -41.01
CA GLY A 372 31.40 -1.37 -41.89
C GLY A 372 32.63 -0.56 -41.46
N ASN A 373 32.77 -0.29 -40.16
CA ASN A 373 33.93 0.39 -39.58
C ASN A 373 35.24 -0.41 -39.78
N ILE A 374 35.19 -1.73 -39.62
CA ILE A 374 36.32 -2.62 -39.89
C ILE A 374 36.69 -2.56 -41.38
N HIS A 375 35.73 -2.66 -42.30
CA HIS A 375 35.98 -2.52 -43.74
C HIS A 375 36.58 -1.16 -44.10
N GLN A 376 36.11 -0.09 -43.47
CA GLN A 376 36.65 1.26 -43.67
C GLN A 376 38.12 1.34 -43.23
N ARG A 377 38.48 0.77 -42.08
CA ARG A 377 39.88 0.69 -41.62
C ARG A 377 40.78 -0.12 -42.56
N ARG A 378 40.21 -1.07 -43.31
CA ARG A 378 40.91 -1.86 -44.34
C ARG A 378 40.86 -1.22 -45.74
N SER A 379 40.41 0.03 -45.88
CA SER A 379 40.25 0.74 -47.15
C SER A 379 39.28 0.10 -48.15
N GLN A 380 38.35 -0.74 -47.66
CA GLN A 380 37.34 -1.41 -48.47
C GLN A 380 36.05 -0.58 -48.48
N HIS A 381 36.10 0.61 -49.09
CA HIS A 381 35.04 1.62 -48.99
C HIS A 381 33.69 1.16 -49.54
N GLU A 382 33.67 0.36 -50.61
CA GLU A 382 32.43 -0.17 -51.18
C GLU A 382 31.72 -1.11 -50.20
N LYS A 383 32.45 -2.09 -49.65
CA LYS A 383 31.93 -3.02 -48.64
C LYS A 383 31.48 -2.29 -47.38
N ALA A 384 32.26 -1.31 -46.92
CA ALA A 384 31.87 -0.47 -45.78
C ALA A 384 30.54 0.25 -46.03
N SER A 385 30.37 0.85 -47.21
CA SER A 385 29.13 1.52 -47.60
C SER A 385 27.93 0.56 -47.61
N ASP A 386 28.12 -0.66 -48.11
CA ASP A 386 27.04 -1.66 -48.15
C ASP A 386 26.62 -2.10 -46.75
N GLU A 387 27.56 -2.32 -45.83
CA GLU A 387 27.25 -2.67 -44.44
C GLU A 387 26.56 -1.51 -43.70
N PHE A 388 27.04 -0.27 -43.86
CA PHE A 388 26.35 0.89 -43.29
C PHE A 388 24.93 1.07 -43.82
N ARG A 389 24.68 0.76 -45.10
CA ARG A 389 23.30 0.75 -45.64
C ARG A 389 22.42 -0.31 -45.00
N LYS A 390 22.96 -1.48 -44.61
CA LYS A 390 22.20 -2.50 -43.87
C LYS A 390 21.84 -2.00 -42.47
N ALA A 391 22.77 -1.33 -41.78
CA ALA A 391 22.49 -0.74 -40.47
C ALA A 391 21.39 0.33 -40.49
N LEU A 392 21.36 1.18 -41.53
CA LEU A 392 20.39 2.28 -41.69
C LEU A 392 18.95 1.82 -41.97
N LYS A 393 18.73 0.54 -42.32
CA LYS A 393 17.38 -0.01 -42.54
C LYS A 393 16.63 -0.33 -41.24
N SER A 394 17.22 -0.05 -40.08
CA SER A 394 16.67 -0.32 -38.76
C SER A 394 16.58 0.97 -37.94
N ASP A 395 15.42 1.24 -37.33
CA ASP A 395 15.15 2.44 -36.52
C ASP A 395 15.90 2.48 -35.15
N LYS A 396 17.02 1.76 -34.98
CA LYS A 396 17.67 1.58 -33.67
C LYS A 396 19.01 2.31 -33.54
N TYR A 397 19.19 2.88 -32.36
CA TYR A 397 20.24 3.83 -31.97
C TYR A 397 21.68 3.25 -31.96
N LEU A 398 22.64 4.13 -32.20
CA LEU A 398 24.10 3.93 -32.36
C LEU A 398 24.88 3.60 -31.06
N LEU A 399 24.30 2.85 -30.14
CA LEU A 399 24.93 2.41 -28.87
C LEU A 399 24.11 1.22 -28.37
N ILE A 400 24.76 0.09 -28.05
CA ILE A 400 24.08 -1.08 -27.45
C ILE A 400 23.49 -0.64 -26.11
N PRO A 401 22.17 -0.41 -26.02
CA PRO A 401 21.57 0.10 -24.81
C PRO A 401 21.38 -1.05 -23.82
N PHE A 402 21.10 -0.70 -22.57
CA PHE A 402 20.57 -1.65 -21.60
C PHE A 402 19.06 -1.72 -21.70
N CYS A 403 18.52 -2.89 -21.41
CA CYS A 403 17.08 -3.11 -21.33
C CYS A 403 16.74 -3.94 -20.11
N CYS A 404 15.60 -3.65 -19.50
CA CYS A 404 15.09 -4.43 -18.38
C CYS A 404 14.41 -5.71 -18.90
N SER A 405 14.91 -6.88 -18.49
CA SER A 405 14.33 -8.20 -18.80
C SER A 405 12.87 -8.35 -18.39
N ASP A 406 12.45 -7.59 -17.37
CA ASP A 406 11.14 -7.75 -16.73
C ASP A 406 10.08 -6.82 -17.31
N CYS A 407 10.43 -5.55 -17.56
CA CYS A 407 9.46 -4.53 -18.03
C CYS A 407 9.78 -3.94 -19.41
N GLY A 408 10.92 -4.27 -20.01
CA GLY A 408 11.34 -3.75 -21.32
C GLY A 408 11.81 -2.29 -21.31
N TYR A 409 12.00 -1.67 -20.15
CA TYR A 409 12.56 -0.32 -20.04
C TYR A 409 13.96 -0.27 -20.66
N ASN A 410 14.22 0.71 -21.54
CA ASN A 410 15.52 0.90 -22.19
C ASN A 410 16.28 2.08 -21.56
N SER A 411 17.59 1.93 -21.41
CA SER A 411 18.50 2.95 -20.87
C SER A 411 19.84 2.93 -21.63
N LYS A 412 20.53 4.07 -21.67
CA LYS A 412 21.92 4.12 -22.16
C LYS A 412 22.91 3.66 -21.09
N ASP A 413 22.59 3.98 -19.84
CA ASP A 413 23.42 3.64 -18.68
C ASP A 413 22.86 2.40 -17.97
N TRP A 414 23.77 1.59 -17.45
CA TRP A 414 23.40 0.44 -16.63
C TRP A 414 23.07 0.90 -15.20
N SER A 415 22.12 0.22 -14.57
CA SER A 415 21.75 0.41 -13.17
C SER A 415 21.41 -0.94 -12.55
N GLY A 416 21.86 -1.18 -11.32
CA GLY A 416 21.53 -2.42 -10.61
C GLY A 416 20.05 -2.56 -10.25
N ARG A 417 19.32 -1.44 -10.27
CA ARG A 417 17.87 -1.37 -10.08
C ARG A 417 17.19 -0.68 -11.25
N CYS A 418 16.16 -1.30 -11.80
CA CYS A 418 15.42 -0.75 -12.93
C CYS A 418 14.70 0.56 -12.55
N PRO A 419 14.96 1.69 -13.24
CA PRO A 419 14.29 2.95 -12.96
C PRO A 419 12.76 2.89 -13.12
N SER A 420 12.26 2.03 -14.00
CA SER A 420 10.83 1.86 -14.30
C SER A 420 10.13 0.89 -13.34
N CYS A 421 10.45 -0.41 -13.40
CA CYS A 421 9.76 -1.43 -12.59
C CYS A 421 10.34 -1.65 -11.19
N LYS A 422 11.42 -0.95 -10.85
CA LYS A 422 12.05 -0.98 -9.52
C LYS A 422 12.64 -2.32 -9.08
N ARG A 423 12.71 -3.32 -9.96
CA ARG A 423 13.34 -4.64 -9.72
C ARG A 423 14.85 -4.58 -9.90
N TRP A 424 15.57 -5.41 -9.14
CA TRP A 424 17.03 -5.55 -9.16
C TRP A 424 17.50 -6.65 -10.10
N ASN A 425 18.74 -6.55 -10.60
CA ASN A 425 19.36 -7.54 -11.50
C ASN A 425 18.55 -7.85 -12.76
N THR A 426 17.88 -6.83 -13.31
CA THR A 426 17.05 -7.00 -14.53
C THR A 426 17.62 -6.29 -15.74
N LEU A 427 18.59 -5.37 -15.58
CA LEU A 427 19.16 -4.64 -16.72
C LEU A 427 20.26 -5.46 -17.38
N VAL A 428 19.97 -5.89 -18.61
CA VAL A 428 20.88 -6.65 -19.47
C VAL A 428 21.23 -5.83 -20.71
N LEU A 429 22.31 -6.19 -21.39
CA LEU A 429 22.66 -5.60 -22.68
C LEU A 429 21.61 -5.99 -23.73
N ASN A 430 21.05 -5.00 -24.43
CA ASN A 430 20.02 -5.20 -25.45
C ASN A 430 20.62 -5.65 -26.79
N THR A 431 21.34 -6.77 -26.76
CA THR A 431 21.76 -7.49 -27.96
C THR A 431 20.57 -8.22 -28.57
N HIS A 432 20.62 -8.53 -29.87
CA HIS A 432 19.66 -9.34 -30.63
C HIS A 432 18.67 -10.16 -29.76
N GLU A 433 17.40 -9.73 -29.71
CA GLU A 433 16.28 -10.36 -28.98
C GLU A 433 16.31 -10.38 -27.43
N ALA A 434 17.36 -9.89 -26.77
CA ALA A 434 17.55 -10.00 -25.30
C ALA A 434 16.37 -9.46 -24.46
N CYS A 435 15.71 -8.40 -24.92
CA CYS A 435 14.49 -7.87 -24.28
C CYS A 435 13.30 -7.79 -25.21
N LYS A 436 13.13 -8.77 -26.12
CA LYS A 436 11.83 -8.93 -26.79
C LYS A 436 10.80 -9.21 -25.70
N THR A 437 10.10 -8.14 -25.30
CA THR A 437 8.93 -8.22 -24.42
C THR A 437 8.08 -9.37 -24.94
N LYS A 438 7.77 -10.37 -24.09
CA LYS A 438 6.56 -11.18 -24.31
C LYS A 438 5.45 -10.15 -24.43
N LYS A 439 5.05 -9.80 -25.65
CA LYS A 439 3.79 -9.10 -25.88
C LYS A 439 2.79 -10.00 -25.18
N ARG A 440 2.31 -9.57 -24.00
CA ARG A 440 1.10 -10.15 -23.41
C ARG A 440 0.11 -10.12 -24.55
N GLN A 441 -0.26 -11.31 -25.04
CA GLN A 441 -1.49 -11.45 -25.77
C GLN A 441 -2.53 -10.89 -24.79
N SER A 442 -2.99 -9.66 -25.05
CA SER A 442 -4.24 -9.19 -24.52
C SER A 442 -5.31 -10.08 -25.16
N SER A 443 -5.52 -11.23 -24.52
CA SER A 443 -6.67 -12.09 -24.75
C SER A 443 -7.89 -11.38 -24.17
N SER A 444 -8.86 -11.17 -25.06
CA SER A 444 -10.28 -10.81 -24.86
C SER A 444 -10.60 -9.50 -24.14
#